data_AF-A0A0V0PTA6-F1
#
_entry.id   AF-A0A0V0PTA6-F1
#
_cell.length_a   1.000
_cell.length_b   1.000
_cell.length_c   1.000
_cell.angle_alpha   90.00
_cell.angle_beta   90.00
_cell.angle_gamma   90.00
#
_symmetry.space_group_name_H-M   'P 1'
#
loop_
_entity.id
_entity.type
_entity.pdbx_description
1 polymer ?
#
loop_
_entity_poly.entity_id
_entity_poly.type
_entity_poly.pdbx_seq_one_letter_code
_entity_poly.pdbx_strand_id
1 'polypeptide(L)'
;MRDDLNRSEKRLIAALDRIDQFLDRAALERHAPPPASSAEDVQARLHEAQAENRRLSQELAALHERQATTFSACEARLAEAHRRLVQAGQEAARLAAANEVLAEANRALIEAQDGGGSQDEIRRALEAEIESLRAERAAEVAQIGEIVEALDRMIDNPAPAHAADPPPESVAGETQAEGLPEAAELAGDGATLDGERG
;
A
#
# COMPACT_ATOMS: atom_id res chain seq x y z
N MET A 1 34.05 43.84 -27.39
CA MET A 1 34.17 43.22 -28.74
C MET A 1 35.57 42.62 -28.98
N ARG A 2 36.67 43.39 -28.96
CA ARG A 2 38.04 42.83 -29.09
C ARG A 2 38.44 41.91 -27.92
N ASP A 3 38.05 42.27 -26.70
CA ASP A 3 38.38 41.50 -25.49
C ASP A 3 37.60 40.17 -25.41
N ASP A 4 36.36 40.14 -25.91
CA ASP A 4 35.54 38.94 -25.98
C ASP A 4 36.10 37.93 -26.99
N LEU A 5 36.59 38.45 -28.13
CA LEU A 5 37.27 37.65 -29.14
C LEU A 5 38.55 37.01 -28.58
N ASN A 6 39.41 37.80 -27.92
CA ASN A 6 40.62 37.30 -27.26
C ASN A 6 40.30 36.25 -26.18
N ARG A 7 39.18 36.40 -25.46
CA ARG A 7 38.73 35.40 -24.47
C ARG A 7 38.27 34.11 -25.14
N SER A 8 37.57 34.21 -26.27
CA SER A 8 37.15 33.04 -27.04
C SER A 8 38.33 32.30 -27.67
N GLU A 9 39.34 33.01 -28.17
CA GLU A 9 40.55 32.43 -28.76
C GLU A 9 41.38 31.68 -27.72
N LYS A 10 41.60 32.27 -26.53
CA LYS A 10 42.28 31.58 -25.41
C LYS A 10 41.54 30.31 -24.99
N ARG A 11 40.21 30.32 -25.00
CA ARG A 11 39.39 29.14 -24.70
C ARG A 11 39.49 28.08 -25.78
N LEU A 12 39.57 28.47 -27.05
CA LEU A 12 39.73 27.55 -28.17
C LEU A 12 41.11 26.89 -28.14
N ILE A 13 42.18 27.65 -27.91
CA ILE A 13 43.54 27.09 -27.77
C ILE A 13 43.59 26.07 -26.63
N ALA A 14 43.05 26.41 -25.45
CA ALA A 14 43.01 25.47 -24.33
C ALA A 14 42.15 24.22 -24.60
N ALA A 15 41.09 24.34 -25.40
CA ALA A 15 40.27 23.21 -25.80
C ALA A 15 41.01 22.30 -26.80
N LEU A 16 41.77 22.89 -27.73
CA LEU A 16 42.58 22.15 -28.70
C LEU A 16 43.73 21.42 -28.01
N ASP A 17 44.46 22.07 -27.11
CA ASP A 17 45.52 21.42 -26.31
C ASP A 17 45.00 20.23 -25.51
N ARG A 18 43.77 20.34 -24.97
CA ARG A 18 43.12 19.25 -24.24
C ARG A 18 42.74 18.09 -25.17
N ILE A 19 42.34 18.38 -26.41
CA ILE A 19 42.03 17.36 -27.41
C ILE A 19 43.32 16.66 -27.85
N ASP A 20 44.41 17.40 -28.08
CA ASP A 20 45.70 16.81 -28.46
C ASP A 20 46.23 15.89 -27.37
N GLN A 21 46.19 16.31 -26.09
CA GLN A 21 46.54 15.45 -24.96
C GLN A 21 45.66 14.20 -24.87
N PHE A 22 44.36 14.32 -25.19
CA PHE A 22 43.47 13.17 -25.23
C PHE A 22 43.79 12.21 -26.38
N LEU A 23 44.14 12.75 -27.56
CA LEU A 23 44.54 11.96 -28.72
C LEU A 23 45.87 11.24 -28.47
N ASP A 24 46.85 11.91 -27.88
CA ASP A 24 48.13 11.31 -27.50
C ASP A 24 47.95 10.19 -26.48
N ARG A 25 47.09 10.40 -25.48
CA ARG A 25 46.74 9.35 -24.51
C ARG A 25 46.04 8.17 -25.17
N ALA A 26 45.07 8.43 -26.04
CA ALA A 26 44.37 7.37 -26.78
C ALA A 26 45.29 6.66 -27.79
N ALA A 27 46.34 7.33 -28.27
CA ALA A 27 47.38 6.72 -29.11
C ALA A 27 48.29 5.82 -28.26
N LEU A 28 48.73 6.28 -27.08
CA LEU A 28 49.51 5.49 -26.12
C LEU A 28 48.76 4.24 -25.67
N GLU A 29 47.47 4.36 -25.37
CA GLU A 29 46.61 3.22 -24.99
C GLU A 29 46.41 2.23 -26.15
N ARG A 30 46.40 2.68 -27.41
CA ARG A 30 46.33 1.81 -28.60
C ARG A 30 47.64 1.09 -28.94
N HIS A 31 48.78 1.71 -28.62
CA HIS A 31 50.11 1.12 -28.86
C HIS A 31 50.63 0.34 -27.66
N ALA A 32 49.93 0.37 -26.53
CA ALA A 32 50.22 -0.52 -25.42
C ALA A 32 50.01 -1.97 -25.89
N PRO A 33 51.01 -2.85 -25.72
CA PRO A 33 50.82 -4.27 -26.02
C PRO A 33 49.64 -4.77 -25.18
N PRO A 34 48.67 -5.48 -25.78
CA PRO A 34 47.59 -6.06 -25.00
C PRO A 34 48.21 -6.91 -23.88
N PRO A 35 47.60 -6.94 -22.68
CA PRO A 35 48.03 -7.90 -21.67
C PRO A 35 48.04 -9.28 -22.35
N ALA A 36 49.14 -10.01 -22.22
CA ALA A 36 49.31 -11.32 -22.83
C ALA A 36 48.41 -12.34 -22.11
N SER A 37 47.09 -12.21 -22.26
CA SER A 37 46.14 -13.27 -21.99
C SER A 37 46.23 -14.25 -23.15
N SER A 38 46.50 -15.52 -22.85
CA SER A 38 46.52 -16.55 -23.88
C SER A 38 45.13 -16.65 -24.55
N ALA A 39 45.07 -17.13 -25.78
CA ALA A 39 43.79 -17.41 -26.44
C ALA A 39 42.92 -18.37 -25.61
N GLU A 40 43.55 -19.26 -24.84
CA GLU A 40 42.90 -20.18 -23.90
C GLU A 40 42.25 -19.43 -22.72
N ASP A 41 42.92 -18.43 -22.14
CA ASP A 41 42.36 -17.61 -21.06
C ASP A 41 41.14 -16.81 -21.53
N VAL A 42 41.20 -16.27 -22.74
CA VAL A 42 40.08 -15.53 -23.36
C VAL A 42 38.90 -16.47 -23.60
N GLN A 43 39.16 -17.67 -24.11
CA GLN A 43 38.14 -18.68 -24.36
C GLN A 43 37.48 -19.16 -23.06
N ALA A 44 38.26 -19.38 -22.01
CA ALA A 44 37.75 -19.76 -20.69
C ALA A 44 36.82 -18.69 -20.11
N ARG A 45 37.23 -17.40 -20.16
CA ARG A 45 36.40 -16.28 -19.70
C ARG A 45 35.12 -16.13 -20.51
N LEU A 46 35.17 -16.38 -21.83
CA LEU A 46 33.99 -16.33 -22.69
C LEU A 46 33.00 -17.46 -22.35
N HIS A 47 33.51 -18.67 -22.09
CA HIS A 47 32.67 -19.78 -21.64
C HIS A 47 32.03 -19.51 -20.26
N GLU A 48 32.79 -18.96 -19.32
CA GLU A 48 32.29 -18.55 -18.01
C GLU A 48 31.20 -17.49 -18.13
N ALA A 49 31.44 -16.42 -18.90
CA ALA A 49 30.45 -15.38 -19.15
C ALA A 49 29.19 -15.91 -19.83
N GLN A 50 29.31 -16.86 -20.76
CA GLN A 50 28.17 -17.52 -21.40
C GLN A 50 27.39 -18.44 -20.44
N ALA A 51 28.07 -19.09 -19.50
CA ALA A 51 27.42 -19.89 -18.46
C ALA A 51 26.65 -19.00 -17.49
N GLU A 52 27.26 -17.89 -17.05
CA GLU A 52 26.62 -16.89 -16.20
C GLU A 52 25.43 -16.23 -16.90
N ASN A 53 25.56 -15.84 -18.18
CA ASN A 53 24.46 -15.26 -18.93
C ASN A 53 23.26 -16.22 -19.07
N ARG A 54 23.51 -17.51 -19.31
CA ARG A 54 22.46 -18.54 -19.33
C ARG A 54 21.78 -18.67 -17.97
N ARG A 55 22.55 -18.68 -16.88
CA ARG A 55 22.01 -18.73 -15.51
C ARG A 55 21.14 -17.49 -15.22
N LEU A 56 21.64 -16.28 -15.47
CA LEU A 56 20.90 -15.05 -15.25
C LEU A 56 19.63 -14.98 -16.10
N SER A 57 19.69 -15.46 -17.35
CA SER A 57 18.51 -15.52 -18.22
C SER A 57 17.43 -16.47 -17.68
N GLN A 58 17.83 -17.61 -17.09
CA GLN A 58 16.91 -18.53 -16.42
C GLN A 58 16.32 -17.91 -15.14
N GLU A 59 17.13 -17.22 -14.35
CA GLU A 59 16.67 -16.51 -13.14
C GLU A 59 15.68 -15.39 -13.51
N LEU A 60 15.94 -14.61 -14.57
CA LEU A 60 15.04 -13.59 -15.07
C LEU A 60 13.72 -14.18 -15.57
N ALA A 61 13.75 -15.29 -16.31
CA ALA A 61 12.54 -15.97 -16.77
C ALA A 61 11.68 -16.44 -15.58
N ALA A 62 12.31 -17.07 -14.57
CA ALA A 62 11.62 -17.50 -13.36
C ALA A 62 11.06 -16.31 -12.56
N LEU A 63 11.78 -15.18 -12.50
CA LEU A 63 11.30 -13.96 -11.85
C LEU A 63 10.09 -13.37 -12.59
N HIS A 64 10.13 -13.30 -13.92
CA HIS A 64 9.01 -12.83 -14.72
C HIS A 64 7.78 -13.73 -14.57
N GLU A 65 7.94 -15.05 -14.51
CA GLU A 65 6.83 -15.98 -14.27
C GLU A 65 6.20 -15.76 -12.89
N ARG A 66 7.02 -15.58 -11.86
CA ARG A 66 6.54 -15.24 -10.51
C ARG A 66 5.82 -13.90 -10.50
N GLN A 67 6.37 -12.88 -11.15
CA GLN A 67 5.75 -11.55 -11.26
C GLN A 67 4.43 -11.59 -12.03
N ALA A 68 4.35 -12.35 -13.13
CA ALA A 68 3.10 -12.51 -13.88
C ALA A 68 2.02 -13.19 -13.02
N THR A 69 2.42 -14.19 -12.22
CA THR A 69 1.52 -14.88 -11.29
C THR A 69 1.03 -13.96 -10.19
N THR A 70 1.93 -13.18 -9.55
CA THR A 70 1.53 -12.24 -8.49
C THR A 70 0.67 -11.10 -9.03
N PHE A 71 0.99 -10.59 -10.22
CA PHE A 71 0.22 -9.54 -10.87
C PHE A 71 -1.20 -10.04 -11.20
N SER A 72 -1.32 -11.21 -11.80
CA SER A 72 -2.62 -11.83 -12.09
C SER A 72 -3.45 -12.06 -10.81
N ALA A 73 -2.82 -12.53 -9.73
CA ALA A 73 -3.50 -12.68 -8.44
C ALA A 73 -3.98 -11.34 -7.86
N CYS A 74 -3.16 -10.28 -7.96
CA CYS A 74 -3.54 -8.93 -7.53
C CYS A 74 -4.70 -8.37 -8.37
N GLU A 75 -4.66 -8.52 -9.70
CA GLU A 75 -5.75 -8.10 -10.59
C GLU A 75 -7.06 -8.83 -10.27
N ALA A 76 -7.01 -10.14 -10.02
CA ALA A 76 -8.18 -10.92 -9.64
C ALA A 76 -8.79 -10.42 -8.31
N ARG A 77 -7.94 -10.14 -7.30
CA ARG A 77 -8.37 -9.58 -6.02
C ARG A 77 -8.97 -8.18 -6.17
N LEU A 78 -8.38 -7.33 -7.01
CA LEU A 78 -8.89 -6.00 -7.31
C LEU A 78 -10.28 -6.08 -7.97
N ALA A 79 -10.43 -6.95 -8.96
CA ALA A 79 -11.71 -7.16 -9.66
C ALA A 79 -12.80 -7.72 -8.74
N GLU A 80 -12.44 -8.61 -7.80
CA GLU A 80 -13.36 -9.09 -6.77
C GLU A 80 -13.76 -7.97 -5.80
N ALA A 81 -12.80 -7.21 -5.27
CA ALA A 81 -13.07 -6.10 -4.37
C ALA A 81 -13.96 -5.03 -5.02
N HIS A 82 -13.71 -4.71 -6.29
CA HIS A 82 -14.53 -3.75 -7.03
C HIS A 82 -15.97 -4.24 -7.19
N ARG A 83 -16.18 -5.53 -7.52
CA ARG A 83 -17.53 -6.11 -7.60
C ARG A 83 -18.28 -6.02 -6.28
N ARG A 84 -17.62 -6.35 -5.16
CA ARG A 84 -18.20 -6.23 -3.81
C ARG A 84 -18.58 -4.79 -3.47
N LEU A 85 -17.72 -3.82 -3.78
CA LEU A 85 -18.02 -2.40 -3.56
C LEU A 85 -19.23 -1.93 -4.37
N VAL A 86 -19.34 -2.35 -5.64
CA VAL A 86 -20.50 -2.02 -6.49
C VAL A 86 -21.78 -2.63 -5.91
N GLN A 87 -21.73 -3.90 -5.50
CA GLN A 87 -22.87 -4.58 -4.89
C GLN A 87 -23.32 -3.90 -3.59
N ALA A 88 -22.40 -3.65 -2.67
CA ALA A 88 -22.68 -2.95 -1.41
C ALA A 88 -23.24 -1.54 -1.65
N GLY A 89 -22.74 -0.83 -2.67
CA GLY A 89 -23.29 0.47 -3.06
C GLY A 89 -24.73 0.40 -3.57
N GLN A 90 -25.07 -0.65 -4.33
CA GLN A 90 -26.45 -0.87 -4.79
C GLN A 90 -27.38 -1.24 -3.64
N GLU A 91 -26.93 -2.05 -2.69
CA GLU A 91 -27.69 -2.41 -1.50
C GLU A 91 -27.93 -1.19 -0.61
N ALA A 92 -26.91 -0.37 -0.37
CA ALA A 92 -27.04 0.88 0.37
C ALA A 92 -28.06 1.84 -0.29
N ALA A 93 -28.05 1.96 -1.62
CA ALA A 93 -29.02 2.76 -2.35
C ALA A 93 -30.45 2.21 -2.22
N ARG A 94 -30.63 0.88 -2.25
CA ARG A 94 -31.93 0.24 -2.04
C ARG A 94 -32.46 0.47 -0.63
N LEU A 95 -31.60 0.33 0.38
CA LEU A 95 -31.96 0.59 1.79
C LEU A 95 -32.30 2.07 2.02
N ALA A 96 -31.54 2.99 1.43
CA ALA A 96 -31.86 4.43 1.51
C ALA A 96 -33.25 4.73 0.91
N ALA A 97 -33.55 4.20 -0.27
CA ALA A 97 -34.85 4.36 -0.90
C ALA A 97 -35.99 3.73 -0.07
N ALA A 98 -35.78 2.54 0.50
CA ALA A 98 -36.77 1.90 1.39
C ALA A 98 -37.01 2.74 2.66
N ASN A 99 -35.96 3.30 3.26
CA ASN A 99 -36.07 4.18 4.41
C ASN A 99 -36.82 5.48 4.10
N GLU A 100 -36.60 6.08 2.93
CA GLU A 100 -37.37 7.25 2.47
C GLU A 100 -38.86 6.92 2.36
N VAL A 101 -39.20 5.78 1.74
CA VAL A 101 -40.59 5.31 1.63
C VAL A 101 -41.22 5.06 3.00
N LEU A 102 -40.48 4.43 3.93
CA LEU A 102 -40.96 4.23 5.30
C LEU A 102 -41.15 5.55 6.05
N ALA A 103 -40.23 6.51 5.89
CA ALA A 103 -40.34 7.84 6.50
C ALA A 103 -41.54 8.63 5.94
N GLU A 104 -41.88 8.46 4.66
CA GLU A 104 -43.11 8.99 4.07
C GLU A 104 -44.36 8.31 4.62
N ALA A 105 -44.38 6.98 4.69
CA ALA A 105 -45.49 6.22 5.23
C ALA A 105 -45.78 6.56 6.71
N ASN A 106 -44.73 6.70 7.52
CA ASN A 106 -44.85 7.10 8.92
C ASN A 106 -45.41 8.52 9.07
N ARG A 107 -44.98 9.46 8.24
CA ARG A 107 -45.56 10.82 8.23
C ARG A 107 -47.05 10.79 7.88
N ALA A 108 -47.43 10.05 6.84
CA ALA A 108 -48.83 9.89 6.44
C ALA A 108 -49.68 9.22 7.53
N LEU A 109 -49.14 8.22 8.25
CA LEU A 109 -49.83 7.58 9.37
C LEU A 109 -50.08 8.56 10.52
N ILE A 110 -49.07 9.36 10.89
CA ILE A 110 -49.20 10.37 11.95
C ILE A 110 -50.26 11.42 11.58
N GLU A 111 -50.20 11.94 10.34
CA GLU A 111 -51.20 12.88 9.82
C GLU A 111 -52.62 12.28 9.82
N ALA A 112 -52.75 11.01 9.44
CA ALA A 112 -54.02 10.28 9.49
C ALA A 112 -54.51 10.07 10.94
N GLN A 113 -53.64 9.73 11.89
CA GLN A 113 -54.02 9.54 13.29
C GLN A 113 -54.50 10.84 13.96
N ASP A 114 -53.83 11.96 13.68
CA ASP A 114 -54.22 13.27 14.21
C ASP A 114 -55.46 13.86 13.51
N GLY A 115 -55.75 13.43 12.28
CA GLY A 115 -56.84 13.94 11.44
C GLY A 115 -58.11 13.07 11.37
N GLY A 116 -58.13 11.86 11.96
CA GLY A 116 -59.24 10.91 11.81
C GLY A 116 -59.26 10.20 10.45
N GLY A 117 -58.08 9.80 9.98
CA GLY A 117 -57.83 9.20 8.67
C GLY A 117 -58.54 7.86 8.44
N SER A 118 -58.71 7.56 7.16
CA SER A 118 -59.48 6.40 6.69
C SER A 118 -58.81 5.07 7.10
N GLN A 119 -59.61 4.02 7.34
CA GLN A 119 -59.10 2.65 7.51
C GLN A 119 -58.18 2.21 6.36
N ASP A 120 -58.35 2.75 5.15
CA ASP A 120 -57.52 2.45 4.00
C ASP A 120 -56.12 3.10 4.08
N GLU A 121 -55.99 4.27 4.70
CA GLU A 121 -54.70 4.94 4.92
C GLU A 121 -53.89 4.19 5.99
N ILE A 122 -54.56 3.75 7.06
CA ILE A 122 -53.97 2.89 8.09
C ILE A 122 -53.50 1.57 7.48
N ARG A 123 -54.32 0.94 6.61
CA ARG A 123 -53.94 -0.33 5.95
C ARG A 123 -52.72 -0.15 5.04
N ARG A 124 -52.65 0.93 4.25
CA ARG A 124 -51.48 1.23 3.41
C ARG A 124 -50.21 1.46 4.22
N ALA A 125 -50.30 2.17 5.33
CA ALA A 125 -49.15 2.42 6.19
C ALA A 125 -48.62 1.10 6.81
N LEU A 126 -49.52 0.22 7.29
CA LEU A 126 -49.14 -1.10 7.80
C LEU A 126 -48.55 -2.01 6.71
N GLU A 127 -49.09 -1.95 5.48
CA GLU A 127 -48.52 -2.68 4.34
C GLU A 127 -47.11 -2.19 3.99
N ALA A 128 -46.88 -0.87 4.01
CA ALA A 128 -45.56 -0.29 3.80
C ALA A 128 -44.57 -0.67 4.92
N GLU A 129 -45.02 -0.72 6.17
CA GLU A 129 -44.19 -1.15 7.31
C GLU A 129 -43.79 -2.63 7.20
N ILE A 130 -44.74 -3.51 6.85
CA ILE A 130 -44.45 -4.93 6.60
C ILE A 130 -43.45 -5.11 5.46
N GLU A 131 -43.58 -4.34 4.38
CA GLU A 131 -42.65 -4.41 3.24
C GLU A 131 -41.26 -3.93 3.63
N SER A 132 -41.14 -2.87 4.44
CA SER A 132 -39.86 -2.41 4.97
C SER A 132 -39.20 -3.46 5.87
N LEU A 133 -39.95 -4.07 6.79
CA LEU A 133 -39.43 -5.13 7.67
C LEU A 133 -38.97 -6.36 6.88
N ARG A 134 -39.65 -6.68 5.78
CA ARG A 134 -39.23 -7.76 4.87
C ARG A 134 -37.95 -7.42 4.12
N ALA A 135 -37.83 -6.18 3.64
CA ALA A 135 -36.61 -5.71 2.96
C ALA A 135 -35.40 -5.71 3.91
N GLU A 136 -35.59 -5.23 5.14
CA GLU A 136 -34.56 -5.26 6.19
C GLU A 136 -34.14 -6.69 6.52
N ARG A 137 -35.11 -7.60 6.72
CA ARG A 137 -34.81 -9.02 6.96
C ARG A 137 -34.10 -9.70 5.79
N ALA A 138 -34.42 -9.34 4.56
CA ALA A 138 -33.72 -9.86 3.38
C ALA A 138 -32.27 -9.37 3.32
N ALA A 139 -32.01 -8.11 3.69
CA ALA A 139 -30.67 -7.56 3.79
C ALA A 139 -29.85 -8.24 4.89
N GLU A 140 -30.44 -8.47 6.07
CA GLU A 140 -29.80 -9.23 7.15
C GLU A 140 -29.41 -10.65 6.71
N VAL A 141 -30.30 -11.36 6.01
CA VAL A 141 -30.04 -12.71 5.52
C VAL A 141 -28.92 -12.71 4.47
N ALA A 142 -28.90 -11.72 3.57
CA ALA A 142 -27.81 -11.56 2.61
C ALA A 142 -26.46 -11.32 3.31
N GLN A 143 -26.43 -10.42 4.30
CA GLN A 143 -25.23 -10.12 5.08
C GLN A 143 -24.73 -11.34 5.85
N ILE A 144 -25.62 -12.11 6.47
CA ILE A 144 -25.26 -13.37 7.14
C ILE A 144 -24.68 -14.37 6.12
N GLY A 145 -25.26 -14.45 4.92
CA GLY A 145 -24.73 -15.28 3.83
C GLY A 145 -23.30 -14.90 3.44
N GLU A 146 -23.02 -13.61 3.30
CA GLU A 146 -21.67 -13.11 3.01
C GLU A 146 -20.68 -13.42 4.14
N ILE A 147 -21.10 -13.30 5.40
CA ILE A 147 -20.27 -13.67 6.56
C ILE A 147 -19.96 -15.17 6.53
N VAL A 148 -20.95 -16.03 6.28
CA VAL A 148 -20.76 -17.48 6.22
C VAL A 148 -19.82 -17.84 5.07
N GLU A 149 -19.98 -17.26 3.87
CA GLU A 149 -19.09 -17.50 2.74
C GLU A 149 -17.64 -17.04 3.03
N ALA A 150 -17.49 -15.90 3.74
CA ALA A 150 -16.19 -15.43 4.19
C ALA A 150 -15.55 -16.39 5.21
N LEU A 151 -16.33 -16.92 6.15
CA LEU A 151 -15.87 -17.91 7.12
C LEU A 151 -15.48 -19.24 6.45
N ASP A 152 -16.29 -19.75 5.54
CA ASP A 152 -15.98 -20.97 4.76
C ASP A 152 -14.68 -20.79 3.98
N ARG A 153 -14.48 -19.63 3.32
CA ARG A 153 -13.22 -19.32 2.63
C ARG A 153 -12.01 -19.29 3.57
N MET A 154 -12.16 -18.78 4.80
CA MET A 154 -11.07 -18.79 5.79
C MET A 154 -10.74 -20.20 6.30
N ILE A 155 -11.75 -21.08 6.38
CA ILE A 155 -11.58 -22.48 6.76
C ILE A 155 -10.92 -23.29 5.63
N ASP A 156 -11.39 -23.12 4.39
CA ASP A 156 -10.91 -23.89 3.23
C ASP A 156 -9.57 -23.39 2.68
N ASN A 157 -9.27 -22.11 2.88
CA ASN A 157 -8.01 -21.50 2.47
C ASN A 157 -7.48 -20.61 3.60
N PRO A 158 -6.89 -21.19 4.66
CA PRO A 158 -6.18 -20.40 5.64
C PRO A 158 -5.10 -19.64 4.88
N ALA A 159 -5.22 -18.31 4.83
CA ALA A 159 -4.26 -17.46 4.13
C ALA A 159 -2.83 -17.89 4.50
N PRO A 160 -1.89 -17.97 3.55
CA PRO A 160 -0.51 -18.22 3.91
C PRO A 160 -0.14 -17.14 4.92
N ALA A 161 0.19 -17.58 6.15
CA ALA A 161 0.59 -16.72 7.24
C ALA A 161 1.48 -15.62 6.66
N HIS A 162 1.08 -14.35 6.86
CA HIS A 162 1.87 -13.20 6.44
C HIS A 162 3.34 -13.52 6.69
N ALA A 163 4.10 -13.72 5.61
CA ALA A 163 5.53 -13.94 5.71
C ALA A 163 6.04 -12.77 6.54
N ALA A 164 6.54 -13.10 7.73
CA ALA A 164 6.91 -12.17 8.77
C ALA A 164 7.64 -10.98 8.15
N ASP A 165 7.12 -9.77 8.38
CA ASP A 165 7.92 -8.57 8.21
C ASP A 165 9.23 -8.81 8.97
N PRO A 166 10.40 -8.68 8.33
CA PRO A 166 11.66 -8.78 9.05
C PRO A 166 11.67 -7.68 10.13
N PRO A 167 12.05 -8.00 11.38
CA PRO A 167 12.06 -7.02 12.44
C PRO A 167 12.99 -5.85 12.06
N PRO A 168 12.65 -4.61 12.41
CA PRO A 168 13.51 -3.48 12.08
C PRO A 168 14.85 -3.65 12.79
N GLU A 169 15.93 -3.72 12.00
CA GLU A 169 17.30 -3.75 12.49
C GLU A 169 17.52 -2.57 13.45
N SER A 170 17.85 -2.89 14.71
CA SER A 170 18.21 -1.88 15.70
C SER A 170 19.49 -1.19 15.26
N VAL A 171 19.37 0.02 14.74
CA VAL A 171 20.51 0.90 14.50
C VAL A 171 21.14 1.22 15.86
N ALA A 172 22.23 0.52 16.17
CA ALA A 172 23.11 0.85 17.27
C ALA A 172 23.77 2.20 16.97
N GLY A 173 23.12 3.27 17.43
CA GLY A 173 23.63 4.64 17.43
C GLY A 173 23.99 5.03 18.85
N GLU A 174 25.29 5.10 19.09
CA GLU A 174 25.98 5.62 20.26
C GLU A 174 25.28 6.82 20.93
N THR A 175 25.03 6.73 22.24
CA THR A 175 24.90 7.91 23.10
C THR A 175 25.89 7.79 24.25
N GLN A 176 27.02 8.49 24.13
CA GLN A 176 27.94 8.77 25.21
C GLN A 176 27.36 9.86 26.15
N ALA A 177 27.20 9.44 27.40
CA ALA A 177 27.33 10.15 28.68
C ALA A 177 27.52 11.69 28.72
N GLU A 178 26.59 12.34 29.41
CA GLU A 178 26.79 13.33 30.49
C GLU A 178 25.64 13.04 31.50
N GLY A 179 25.78 12.75 32.79
CA GLY A 179 26.84 12.99 33.77
C GLY A 179 26.42 14.13 34.71
N LEU A 180 25.79 13.82 35.86
CA LEU A 180 25.87 14.47 37.20
C LEU A 180 24.63 14.15 38.09
N PRO A 181 24.73 14.17 39.44
CA PRO A 181 24.59 12.95 40.23
C PRO A 181 23.44 12.92 41.26
N GLU A 182 23.04 11.68 41.54
CA GLU A 182 22.76 11.00 42.82
C GLU A 182 22.06 11.71 44.00
N ALA A 183 21.08 10.97 44.51
CA ALA A 183 20.17 11.26 45.60
C ALA A 183 20.80 11.25 47.01
N ALA A 184 20.19 12.00 47.93
CA ALA A 184 20.14 11.70 49.36
C ALA A 184 18.77 12.20 49.87
N GLU A 185 17.81 11.30 50.03
CA GLU A 185 17.51 10.54 51.26
C GLU A 185 16.76 11.33 52.35
N LEU A 186 15.59 10.75 52.67
CA LEU A 186 15.05 10.53 54.01
C LEU A 186 14.13 11.56 54.69
N ALA A 187 13.03 10.94 55.14
CA ALA A 187 12.16 11.29 56.26
C ALA A 187 11.23 12.48 56.03
N GLY A 188 9.92 12.35 56.17
CA GLY A 188 9.13 11.34 56.85
C GLY A 188 7.92 12.04 57.46
N ASP A 189 6.87 11.26 57.71
CA ASP A 189 5.76 11.57 58.62
C ASP A 189 4.82 12.71 58.15
N GLY A 190 3.50 12.60 58.12
CA GLY A 190 2.54 11.68 58.72
C GLY A 190 1.19 12.43 58.74
N ALA A 191 0.08 11.67 58.64
CA ALA A 191 -1.29 11.96 59.08
C ALA A 191 -1.87 13.41 58.92
N THR A 192 -3.04 13.63 58.33
CA THR A 192 -4.38 13.27 58.83
C THR A 192 -5.41 13.66 57.75
N LEU A 193 -6.31 12.76 57.32
CA LEU A 193 -7.73 12.62 57.73
C LEU A 193 -8.66 13.80 57.40
N ASP A 194 -9.63 13.50 56.54
CA ASP A 194 -11.10 13.66 56.69
C ASP A 194 -11.71 14.86 57.44
N GLY A 195 -12.81 15.36 56.88
CA GLY A 195 -13.88 16.08 57.59
C GLY A 195 -14.29 17.37 56.88
N GLU A 196 -15.34 17.34 56.06
CA GLU A 196 -16.71 17.74 56.44
C GLU A 196 -16.94 19.25 56.63
N ARG A 197 -17.84 19.77 55.77
CA ARG A 197 -18.91 20.74 56.02
C ARG A 197 -18.55 22.18 56.45
N GLY A 198 -19.00 23.11 55.62
CA GLY A 198 -19.27 24.51 55.91
C GLY A 198 -19.94 25.16 54.72
#